data_AF-A0A929GH09-F1
#
_entry.id   AF-A0A929GH09-F1
#
_cell.length_a   1.000
_cell.length_b   1.000
_cell.length_c   1.000
_cell.angle_alpha   90.00
_cell.angle_beta   90.00
_cell.angle_gamma   90.00
#
_symmetry.space_group_name_H-M   'P 1'
#
loop_
_entity.id
_entity.type
_entity.pdbx_description
1 polymer ?
#
loop_
_entity_poly.entity_id
_entity_poly.type
_entity_poly.pdbx_seq_one_letter_code
_entity_poly.pdbx_strand_id
1 'polypeptide(L)'
;LFTIGLTKYLGFFPRRNFSDKKTVFNLQEGFFQNAIPNHSNYLKKPISEIFYNLLNTQIEDVDSVKISNSQRNELLNKIIEYYRLHLPAFKDIKSPDILQEVLS
;
A
#
# COMPACT_ATOMS: atom_id res chain seq x y z
N LEU A 1 0.66 -2.32 -9.69
CA LEU A 1 2.08 -1.93 -9.77
C LEU A 1 2.26 -0.44 -10.05
N PHE A 2 1.59 0.13 -11.05
CA PHE A 2 1.66 1.56 -11.38
C PHE A 2 1.50 2.49 -10.16
N THR A 3 0.40 2.38 -9.42
CA THR A 3 0.12 3.21 -8.23
C THR A 3 1.16 3.09 -7.14
N ILE A 4 1.73 1.91 -6.93
CA ILE A 4 2.82 1.71 -5.97
C ILE A 4 4.09 2.39 -6.50
N GLY A 5 4.42 2.20 -7.77
CA GLY A 5 5.58 2.82 -8.42
C GLY A 5 5.52 4.35 -8.41
N LEU A 6 4.33 4.93 -8.60
CA LEU A 6 4.13 6.38 -8.59
C LEU A 6 4.54 7.03 -7.26
N THR A 7 4.39 6.34 -6.12
CA THR A 7 4.86 6.84 -4.81
C THR A 7 6.36 7.13 -4.76
N LYS A 8 7.17 6.49 -5.63
CA LYS A 8 8.61 6.76 -5.78
C LYS A 8 8.88 8.15 -6.31
N TYR A 9 8.13 8.58 -7.31
CA TYR A 9 8.27 9.91 -7.91
C TYR A 9 7.69 11.00 -7.02
N LEU A 10 6.72 10.67 -6.18
CA LEU A 10 6.10 11.59 -5.23
C LEU A 10 6.84 11.70 -3.90
N GLY A 11 7.91 10.91 -3.68
CA GLY A 11 8.79 11.06 -2.52
C GLY A 11 8.36 10.32 -1.24
N PHE A 12 7.41 9.40 -1.31
CA PHE A 12 6.91 8.64 -0.14
C PHE A 12 6.85 7.12 -0.39
N PHE A 13 7.83 6.59 -1.12
CA PHE A 13 7.88 5.16 -1.45
C PHE A 13 7.90 4.27 -0.19
N PRO A 14 7.05 3.22 -0.11
CA PRO A 14 7.04 2.28 1.00
C PRO A 14 8.40 1.62 1.24
N ARG A 15 8.85 1.59 2.50
CA ARG A 15 10.11 0.95 2.86
C ARG A 15 10.01 -0.57 2.76
N ARG A 16 10.94 -1.18 2.04
CA ARG A 16 11.04 -2.65 1.87
C ARG A 16 11.77 -3.32 3.04
N ASN A 17 11.22 -3.22 4.25
CA ASN A 17 11.81 -3.78 5.48
C ASN A 17 10.96 -4.87 6.16
N PHE A 18 10.08 -5.51 5.39
CA PHE A 18 9.29 -6.65 5.85
C PHE A 18 10.21 -7.80 6.30
N SER A 19 9.80 -8.49 7.36
CA SER A 19 10.45 -9.71 7.86
C SER A 19 9.47 -10.49 8.74
N ASP A 20 9.84 -11.69 9.18
CA ASP A 20 9.01 -12.47 10.12
C ASP A 20 8.70 -11.72 11.42
N LYS A 21 9.57 -10.79 11.82
CA LYS A 21 9.36 -9.92 12.98
C LYS A 21 8.68 -8.61 12.64
N LYS A 22 8.63 -8.19 11.37
CA LYS A 22 8.06 -6.90 10.92
C LYS A 22 7.02 -7.16 9.84
N THR A 23 5.85 -7.61 10.29
CA THR A 23 4.79 -8.12 9.41
C THR A 23 3.62 -7.14 9.26
N VAL A 24 3.65 -6.00 9.96
CA VAL A 24 2.59 -4.98 9.90
C VAL A 24 3.11 -3.76 9.16
N PHE A 25 2.51 -3.39 8.03
CA PHE A 25 2.88 -2.14 7.34
C PHE A 25 2.10 -0.99 7.98
N ASN A 26 2.79 0.02 8.48
CA ASN A 26 2.18 1.24 8.98
C ASN A 26 1.99 2.22 7.82
N LEU A 27 0.74 2.59 7.50
CA LEU A 27 0.44 3.49 6.39
C LEU A 27 0.84 4.94 6.70
N GLN A 28 0.84 5.36 7.98
CA GLN A 28 1.26 6.72 8.33
C GLN A 28 2.78 6.87 8.20
N GLU A 29 3.51 5.86 8.67
CA GLU A 29 4.98 5.90 8.74
C GLU A 29 5.68 5.37 7.47
N GLY A 30 4.97 4.59 6.64
CA GLY A 30 5.50 4.07 5.38
C GLY A 30 6.49 2.91 5.53
N PHE A 31 6.50 2.19 6.66
CA PHE A 31 7.38 1.04 6.88
C PHE A 31 6.72 -0.12 7.63
N PHE A 32 7.32 -1.30 7.51
CA PHE A 32 6.90 -2.49 8.25
C PHE A 32 7.45 -2.50 9.68
N GLN A 33 6.59 -2.79 10.65
CA GLN A 33 6.86 -2.82 12.08
C GLN A 33 6.39 -4.13 12.72
N ASN A 34 6.85 -4.36 13.95
CA ASN A 34 6.65 -5.60 14.70
C ASN A 34 5.34 -5.67 15.50
N ALA A 35 4.67 -4.55 15.71
CA ALA A 35 3.43 -4.45 16.44
C ALA A 35 2.37 -3.69 15.65
N ILE A 36 1.10 -3.92 15.97
CA ILE A 36 -0.01 -3.13 15.44
C ILE A 36 0.07 -1.73 16.08
N PRO A 37 0.02 -0.64 15.28
CA PRO A 37 0.02 0.71 15.82
C PRO A 37 -1.34 1.05 16.46
N ASN A 38 -1.38 2.08 17.31
CA ASN A 38 -2.60 2.54 17.99
C ASN A 38 -3.53 3.38 17.07
N HIS A 39 -3.75 2.93 15.84
CA HIS A 39 -4.64 3.53 14.85
C HIS A 39 -5.05 2.51 13.80
N SER A 40 -6.04 2.82 12.96
CA SER A 40 -6.56 1.91 11.91
C SER A 40 -5.75 1.90 10.60
N ASN A 41 -4.79 2.82 10.45
CA ASN A 41 -3.97 2.98 9.24
C ASN A 41 -2.81 1.97 9.17
N TYR A 42 -3.11 0.68 9.08
CA TYR A 42 -2.11 -0.36 8.87
C TYR A 42 -2.59 -1.47 7.92
N LEU A 43 -1.64 -2.23 7.37
CA LEU A 43 -1.85 -3.56 6.80
C LEU A 43 -1.23 -4.62 7.71
N LYS A 44 -1.92 -5.74 7.91
CA LYS A 44 -1.40 -6.92 8.60
C LYS A 44 -1.34 -8.12 7.64
N LYS A 45 -0.72 -9.22 8.08
CA LYS A 45 -0.77 -10.49 7.34
C LYS A 45 -2.23 -10.95 7.17
N PRO A 46 -2.61 -11.50 6.00
CA PRO A 46 -1.74 -11.81 4.85
C PRO A 46 -1.51 -10.63 3.88
N ILE A 47 -2.28 -9.55 3.94
CA ILE A 47 -2.26 -8.49 2.93
C ILE A 47 -0.93 -7.71 2.90
N SER A 48 -0.32 -7.47 4.05
CA SER A 48 0.99 -6.80 4.13
C SER A 48 2.10 -7.57 3.41
N GLU A 49 2.03 -8.89 3.39
CA GLU A 49 2.98 -9.76 2.69
C GLU A 49 2.76 -9.70 1.17
N ILE A 50 1.50 -9.71 0.73
CA ILE A 50 1.14 -9.48 -0.68
C ILE A 50 1.65 -8.10 -1.14
N PHE A 51 1.44 -7.07 -0.32
CA PHE A 51 1.94 -5.73 -0.59
C PHE A 51 3.47 -5.69 -0.71
N TYR A 52 4.17 -6.36 0.21
CA TYR A 52 5.63 -6.49 0.14
C TYR A 52 6.08 -7.21 -1.13
N ASN A 53 5.42 -8.28 -1.53
CA ASN A 53 5.73 -8.99 -2.77
C ASN A 53 5.56 -8.05 -3.96
N LEU A 54 4.42 -7.35 -4.07
CA LEU A 54 4.17 -6.37 -5.12
C LEU A 54 5.17 -5.21 -5.14
N LEU A 55 5.71 -4.80 -3.98
CA LEU A 55 6.77 -3.79 -3.92
C LEU A 55 8.07 -4.26 -4.58
N ASN A 56 8.30 -5.56 -4.67
CA ASN A 56 9.52 -6.19 -5.20
C ASN A 56 9.32 -6.85 -6.58
N THR A 57 8.08 -6.96 -7.04
CA THR A 57 7.72 -7.54 -8.34
C THR A 57 7.89 -6.52 -9.47
N GLN A 58 8.46 -6.97 -10.58
CA GLN A 58 8.47 -6.22 -11.84
C GLN A 58 7.17 -6.43 -12.62
N ILE A 59 6.88 -5.57 -13.60
CA ILE A 59 5.63 -5.66 -14.37
C ILE A 59 5.54 -7.00 -15.11
N GLU A 60 6.67 -7.48 -15.63
CA GLU A 60 6.78 -8.72 -16.38
C GLU A 60 6.48 -9.96 -15.52
N ASP A 61 6.69 -9.86 -14.20
CA ASP A 61 6.54 -10.95 -13.25
C ASP A 61 5.24 -10.87 -12.44
N VAL A 62 4.34 -9.92 -12.73
CA VAL A 62 3.17 -9.63 -11.89
C VAL A 62 2.22 -10.82 -11.76
N ASP A 63 2.11 -11.63 -12.81
CA ASP A 63 1.23 -12.80 -12.85
C ASP A 63 1.68 -13.90 -11.87
N SER A 64 2.92 -13.86 -11.39
CA SER A 64 3.43 -14.78 -10.37
C SER A 64 2.88 -14.49 -8.96
N VAL A 65 2.37 -13.28 -8.72
CA VAL A 65 1.83 -12.87 -7.42
C VAL A 65 0.41 -13.39 -7.25
N LYS A 66 0.24 -14.41 -6.41
CA LYS A 66 -1.07 -14.95 -6.06
C LYS A 66 -1.84 -13.96 -5.20
N ILE A 67 -2.91 -13.39 -5.76
CA ILE A 67 -3.81 -12.45 -5.09
C ILE A 67 -5.24 -12.73 -5.52
N SER A 68 -6.17 -12.85 -4.56
CA SER A 68 -7.59 -12.96 -4.87
C SER A 68 -8.19 -11.59 -5.19
N ASN A 69 -9.35 -11.56 -5.86
CA ASN A 69 -10.07 -10.31 -6.13
C ASN A 69 -10.39 -9.52 -4.84
N SER A 70 -10.75 -10.23 -3.76
CA SER A 70 -11.00 -9.59 -2.45
C SER A 70 -9.74 -8.96 -1.87
N GLN A 71 -8.61 -9.67 -1.88
CA GLN A 71 -7.32 -9.17 -1.40
C GLN A 71 -6.82 -7.98 -2.24
N ARG A 72 -7.05 -8.03 -3.55
CA ARG A 72 -6.72 -6.93 -4.47
C ARG A 72 -7.52 -5.67 -4.12
N ASN A 73 -8.83 -5.79 -3.91
CA ASN A 73 -9.69 -4.66 -3.55
C ASN A 73 -9.33 -4.08 -2.19
N GLU A 74 -9.07 -4.93 -1.19
CA GLU A 74 -8.60 -4.50 0.12
C GLU A 74 -7.28 -3.73 0.01
N LEU A 75 -6.31 -4.26 -0.75
CA LEU A 75 -5.02 -3.62 -0.93
C LEU A 75 -5.12 -2.30 -1.69
N LEU A 76 -5.95 -2.22 -2.74
CA LEU A 76 -6.20 -0.98 -3.48
C LEU A 76 -6.76 0.11 -2.58
N ASN A 77 -7.77 -0.21 -1.76
CA ASN A 77 -8.35 0.73 -0.79
C ASN A 77 -7.28 1.25 0.17
N LYS A 78 -6.40 0.36 0.66
CA LYS A 78 -5.30 0.72 1.56
C LYS A 78 -4.22 1.55 0.87
N ILE A 79 -3.93 1.32 -0.40
CA ILE A 79 -3.03 2.18 -1.18
C ILE A 79 -3.64 3.57 -1.34
N ILE A 80 -4.95 3.69 -1.62
CA ILE A 80 -5.63 4.99 -1.70
C ILE A 80 -5.56 5.73 -0.36
N GLU A 81 -5.79 5.05 0.76
CA GLU A 81 -5.58 5.61 2.10
C GLU A 81 -4.13 6.10 2.30
N TYR A 82 -3.14 5.32 1.86
CA TYR A 82 -1.73 5.69 1.92
C TYR A 82 -1.46 6.99 1.13
N TYR A 83 -2.00 7.11 -0.08
CA TYR A 83 -1.91 8.34 -0.88
C TYR A 83 -2.46 9.57 -0.15
N ARG A 84 -3.62 9.44 0.50
CA ARG A 84 -4.25 10.54 1.26
C ARG A 84 -3.42 10.99 2.47
N LEU A 85 -2.74 10.06 3.12
CA LEU A 85 -1.90 10.37 4.28
C LEU A 85 -0.64 11.14 3.87
N HIS A 86 -0.06 10.82 2.71
CA HIS A 86 1.24 11.33 2.28
C HIS A 86 1.19 12.49 1.27
N LEU A 87 0.06 12.74 0.62
CA LEU A 87 -0.09 13.86 -0.31
C LEU A 87 -0.91 15.01 0.31
N PRO A 88 -0.30 16.18 0.58
CA PRO A 88 -0.99 17.33 1.16
C PRO A 88 -2.19 17.79 0.33
N ALA A 89 -2.07 17.82 -1.01
CA ALA A 89 -3.15 18.19 -1.94
C ALA A 89 -4.35 17.21 -1.91
N PHE A 90 -4.18 16.02 -1.34
CA PHE A 90 -5.22 14.99 -1.26
C PHE A 90 -5.95 14.98 0.09
N LYS A 91 -5.52 15.79 1.07
CA LYS A 91 -6.26 15.97 2.32
C LYS A 91 -7.65 16.60 2.10
N ASP A 92 -7.82 17.36 1.01
CA ASP A 92 -9.07 18.04 0.65
C ASP A 92 -9.95 17.26 -0.33
N ILE A 93 -9.47 16.16 -0.92
CA ILE A 93 -10.27 15.34 -1.86
C ILE A 93 -11.22 14.44 -1.06
N LYS A 94 -12.48 14.88 -0.97
CA LYS A 94 -13.52 14.23 -0.16
C LYS A 94 -14.02 12.88 -0.68
N SER A 95 -13.76 12.52 -1.95
CA SER A 95 -14.28 11.27 -2.54
C SER A 95 -13.18 10.23 -2.81
N PRO A 96 -13.28 9.01 -2.23
CA PRO A 96 -12.42 7.88 -2.59
C PRO A 96 -12.58 7.46 -4.06
N ASP A 97 -13.76 7.71 -4.62
CA ASP A 97 -14.16 7.21 -5.94
C ASP A 97 -13.35 7.85 -7.08
N ILE A 98 -13.07 9.15 -7.00
CA ILE A 98 -12.25 9.87 -7.99
C ILE A 98 -10.80 9.36 -7.97
N LEU A 99 -10.29 9.08 -6.76
CA LEU A 99 -8.96 8.52 -6.60
C LEU A 99 -8.88 7.11 -7.18
N GLN A 100 -9.91 6.30 -6.95
CA GLN A 100 -10.01 4.98 -7.53
C GLN A 100 -10.04 5.07 -9.06
N GLU A 101 -10.84 5.96 -9.64
CA GLU A 101 -10.95 6.13 -11.10
C GLU A 101 -9.64 6.55 -11.78
N VAL A 102 -8.86 7.45 -11.16
CA VAL A 102 -7.57 7.92 -11.72
C VAL A 102 -6.45 6.88 -11.53
N LEU A 103 -6.55 6.03 -10.52
CA LEU A 103 -5.50 5.11 -10.10
C LEU A 103 -5.80 3.62 -10.42
N SER A 104 -7.01 3.27 -10.87
CA SER A 104 -7.45 1.90 -11.19
C SER A 104 -6.98 1.39 -12.53
#